data_AF-A0A7J9YXK3-F1
#
_entry.id   AF-A0A7J9YXK3-F1
#
_cell.length_a   1.000
_cell.length_b   1.000
_cell.length_c   1.000
_cell.angle_alpha   90.00
_cell.angle_beta   90.00
_cell.angle_gamma   90.00
#
_symmetry.space_group_name_H-M   'P 1'
#
loop_
_entity.id
_entity.type
_entity.pdbx_description
1 polymer ?
#
loop_
_entity_poly.entity_id
_entity_poly.type
_entity_poly.pdbx_seq_one_letter_code
_entity_poly.pdbx_strand_id
1 'polypeptide(L)'
;MFNLARLPGRLALPGALGLALAALGIGASGALAHSAGAVYTLSNDPAGNAVEVLERAGDGSLSAGDEFATGGTGTGTGLGNQGGLVLDRRLLFAVNPGSDSISSFRVHGQELELLDTDASGGDQPISLTVDDGLLYVLNAGGAGNITGYTISRHGALSPLAGSTRPLSGAGVGPARCRSIPAAARWW
;
A
#
# COMPACT_ATOMS: atom_id res chain seq x y z
N MET A 1 54.71 -74.81 -7.15
CA MET A 1 56.18 -74.73 -7.13
C MET A 1 56.60 -73.42 -7.79
N PHE A 2 57.46 -72.66 -7.10
CA PHE A 2 58.19 -71.46 -7.50
C PHE A 2 57.47 -70.10 -7.68
N ASN A 3 57.65 -69.32 -6.61
CA ASN A 3 57.57 -67.88 -6.41
C ASN A 3 58.77 -67.17 -7.06
N LEU A 4 58.63 -66.01 -7.69
CA LEU A 4 59.68 -65.01 -7.99
C LEU A 4 59.00 -63.83 -8.74
N ALA A 5 59.32 -62.55 -8.62
CA ALA A 5 60.18 -61.76 -7.75
C ALA A 5 60.01 -60.26 -8.12
N ARG A 6 60.25 -59.40 -7.13
CA ARG A 6 60.98 -58.10 -7.15
C ARG A 6 60.83 -57.12 -8.34
N LEU A 7 60.37 -55.89 -8.02
CA LEU A 7 61.00 -54.53 -8.17
C LEU A 7 62.13 -54.33 -9.21
N PRO A 8 62.57 -53.08 -9.55
CA PRO A 8 61.96 -51.73 -9.68
C PRO A 8 62.40 -51.01 -11.00
N GLY A 9 61.97 -49.77 -11.25
CA GLY A 9 62.55 -48.92 -12.31
C GLY A 9 61.84 -47.58 -12.51
N ARG A 10 62.12 -46.60 -11.65
CA ARG A 10 62.94 -45.39 -11.91
C ARG A 10 62.25 -44.25 -12.69
N LEU A 11 62.08 -43.15 -11.94
CA LEU A 11 62.30 -41.74 -12.27
C LEU A 11 61.63 -41.16 -13.53
N ALA A 12 60.73 -40.20 -13.32
CA ALA A 12 60.82 -38.87 -13.93
C ALA A 12 59.95 -37.85 -13.16
N LEU A 13 60.58 -36.83 -12.57
CA LEU A 13 59.99 -35.49 -12.40
C LEU A 13 60.08 -34.80 -13.79
N PRO A 14 59.12 -33.97 -14.23
CA PRO A 14 58.92 -32.62 -13.67
C PRO A 14 57.50 -32.01 -13.81
N GLY A 15 57.29 -30.81 -13.26
CA GLY A 15 56.23 -29.87 -13.67
C GLY A 15 55.02 -29.85 -12.73
N ALA A 16 54.96 -28.96 -11.73
CA ALA A 16 54.55 -27.56 -11.88
C ALA A 16 53.19 -27.41 -12.58
N LEU A 17 52.10 -27.29 -11.81
CA LEU A 17 51.12 -26.20 -11.98
C LEU A 17 50.22 -26.16 -10.73
N GLY A 18 50.50 -25.23 -9.83
CA GLY A 18 49.53 -24.85 -8.80
C GLY A 18 48.39 -24.10 -9.47
N LEU A 19 47.18 -24.68 -9.47
CA LEU A 19 45.98 -23.90 -9.70
C LEU A 19 45.62 -23.16 -8.41
N ALA A 20 46.06 -21.91 -8.31
CA ALA A 20 45.42 -20.95 -7.43
C ALA A 20 44.08 -20.57 -8.06
N LEU A 21 42.98 -21.08 -7.50
CA LEU A 21 41.64 -20.60 -7.84
C LEU A 21 41.51 -19.19 -7.26
N ALA A 22 41.73 -18.17 -8.08
CA ALA A 22 41.32 -16.82 -7.74
C ALA A 22 39.80 -16.76 -7.78
N ALA A 23 39.16 -16.90 -6.62
CA ALA A 23 37.76 -16.57 -6.45
C ALA A 23 37.62 -15.06 -6.71
N LEU A 24 37.17 -14.70 -7.91
CA LEU A 24 36.68 -13.36 -8.21
C LEU A 24 35.50 -13.12 -7.27
N GLY A 25 35.75 -12.34 -6.23
CA GLY A 25 34.69 -11.75 -5.43
C GLY A 25 33.84 -10.91 -6.36
N ILE A 26 32.68 -11.45 -6.75
CA ILE A 26 31.59 -10.62 -7.26
C ILE A 26 31.17 -9.79 -6.05
N GLY A 27 31.76 -8.61 -5.93
CA GLY A 27 31.17 -7.56 -5.12
C GLY A 27 29.77 -7.38 -5.65
N ALA A 28 28.77 -7.86 -4.91
CA ALA A 28 27.43 -7.34 -5.03
C ALA A 28 27.57 -5.86 -4.71
N SER A 29 27.76 -5.05 -5.76
CA SER A 29 27.49 -3.63 -5.66
C SER A 29 26.06 -3.57 -5.18
N GLY A 30 25.89 -3.24 -3.89
CA GLY A 30 24.61 -2.81 -3.36
C GLY A 30 24.20 -1.63 -4.22
N ALA A 31 23.42 -1.93 -5.26
CA ALA A 31 22.51 -0.94 -5.79
C ALA A 31 21.72 -0.55 -4.54
N LEU A 32 21.98 0.65 -4.05
CA LEU A 32 20.99 1.35 -3.25
C LEU A 32 19.78 1.41 -4.17
N ALA A 33 18.94 0.37 -4.09
CA ALA A 33 17.69 0.31 -4.81
C ALA A 33 16.91 1.47 -4.22
N HIS A 34 17.00 2.61 -4.89
CA HIS A 34 16.18 3.76 -4.58
C HIS A 34 14.76 3.23 -4.75
N SER A 35 14.04 3.06 -3.63
CA SER A 35 12.65 2.61 -3.65
C SER A 35 11.92 3.44 -4.72
N ALA A 36 11.32 2.76 -5.69
CA ALA A 36 10.65 3.41 -6.81
C ALA A 36 9.21 3.80 -6.45
N GLY A 37 8.93 3.91 -5.15
CA GLY A 37 7.65 4.29 -4.56
C GLY A 37 7.08 3.22 -3.65
N ALA A 38 5.84 3.43 -3.24
CA ALA A 38 5.08 2.49 -2.41
C ALA A 38 3.71 2.23 -3.04
N VAL A 39 3.17 1.05 -2.76
CA VAL A 39 1.76 0.72 -2.97
C VAL A 39 1.10 0.64 -1.60
N TYR A 40 -0.08 1.21 -1.47
CA TYR A 40 -0.85 1.20 -0.22
C TYR A 40 -2.11 0.36 -0.40
N THR A 41 -2.43 -0.47 0.60
CA THR A 41 -3.69 -1.19 0.70
C THR A 41 -4.23 -1.11 2.13
N LEU A 42 -5.46 -1.55 2.36
CA LEU A 42 -6.04 -1.65 3.70
C LEU A 42 -6.11 -3.12 4.13
N SER A 43 -5.73 -3.39 5.37
CA SER A 43 -5.84 -4.74 5.96
C SER A 43 -7.31 -5.15 6.11
N ASN A 44 -8.20 -4.18 6.32
CA ASN A 44 -9.62 -4.37 6.58
C ASN A 44 -9.90 -5.31 7.78
N ASP A 45 -8.97 -5.35 8.74
CA ASP A 45 -9.08 -6.17 9.94
C ASP A 45 -10.18 -5.61 10.88
N PRO A 46 -11.15 -6.43 11.31
CA PRO A 46 -12.22 -6.01 12.21
C PRO A 46 -11.74 -5.71 13.64
N ALA A 47 -10.57 -6.18 14.05
CA ALA A 47 -9.95 -5.85 15.34
C ALA A 47 -9.18 -4.52 15.31
N GLY A 48 -8.81 -4.03 14.12
CA GLY A 48 -8.10 -2.77 13.94
C GLY A 48 -7.61 -2.62 12.51
N ASN A 49 -8.19 -1.69 11.76
CA ASN A 49 -7.83 -1.50 10.37
C ASN A 49 -6.50 -0.76 10.25
N ALA A 50 -5.69 -1.16 9.28
CA ALA A 50 -4.38 -0.55 9.02
C ALA A 50 -4.20 -0.27 7.53
N VAL A 51 -3.40 0.75 7.22
CA VAL A 51 -2.79 0.90 5.90
C VAL A 51 -1.54 0.05 5.85
N GLU A 52 -1.54 -0.95 4.98
CA GLU A 52 -0.37 -1.77 4.68
C GLU A 52 0.43 -1.11 3.55
N VAL A 53 1.73 -0.92 3.77
CA VAL A 53 2.66 -0.34 2.80
C VAL A 53 3.46 -1.46 2.15
N LEU A 54 3.41 -1.52 0.82
CA LEU A 54 4.27 -2.39 0.03
C LEU A 54 5.35 -1.55 -0.66
N GLU A 55 6.60 -1.87 -0.35
CA GLU A 55 7.79 -1.35 -1.02
C GLU A 55 7.74 -1.73 -2.50
N ARG A 56 7.83 -0.75 -3.41
CA ARG A 56 7.88 -1.02 -4.86
C ARG A 56 9.28 -0.74 -5.40
N ALA A 57 9.95 -1.78 -5.86
CA ALA A 57 11.24 -1.64 -6.54
C ALA A 57 11.08 -1.04 -7.94
N GLY A 58 12.20 -0.60 -8.54
CA GLY A 58 12.24 0.00 -9.88
C GLY A 58 11.71 -0.89 -10.99
N ASP A 59 11.81 -2.21 -10.83
CA ASP A 59 11.26 -3.22 -11.74
C ASP A 59 9.78 -3.53 -11.50
N GLY A 60 9.17 -2.92 -10.48
CA GLY A 60 7.78 -3.11 -10.09
C GLY A 60 7.51 -4.27 -9.15
N SER A 61 8.54 -5.02 -8.73
CA SER A 61 8.38 -6.04 -7.68
C SER A 61 7.97 -5.39 -6.36
N LEU A 62 7.14 -6.11 -5.58
CA LEU A 62 6.62 -5.67 -4.30
C LEU A 62 7.22 -6.50 -3.18
N SER A 63 7.67 -5.83 -2.12
CA SER A 63 7.99 -6.47 -0.84
C SER A 63 7.15 -5.88 0.29
N ALA A 64 6.92 -6.69 1.32
CA ALA A 64 6.23 -6.20 2.52
C ALA A 64 7.01 -5.03 3.15
N GLY A 65 6.29 -3.98 3.49
CA GLY A 65 6.77 -2.86 4.30
C GLY A 65 6.01 -2.80 5.63
N ASP A 66 5.87 -1.60 6.16
CA ASP A 66 5.22 -1.35 7.45
C ASP A 66 3.69 -1.28 7.35
N GLU A 67 3.04 -1.38 8.51
CA GLU A 67 1.60 -1.18 8.68
C GLU A 67 1.32 -0.01 9.62
N PHE A 68 0.34 0.82 9.26
CA PHE A 68 0.00 2.02 10.02
C PHE A 68 -1.47 1.98 10.43
N ALA A 69 -1.72 1.99 11.73
CA ALA A 69 -3.08 1.96 12.26
C ALA A 69 -3.89 3.17 11.78
N THR A 70 -5.11 2.90 11.33
CA THR A 70 -6.07 3.94 10.92
C THR A 70 -6.77 4.60 12.10
N GLY A 71 -6.73 3.99 13.28
CA GLY A 71 -7.56 4.41 14.42
C GLY A 71 -9.01 3.90 14.36
N GLY A 72 -9.42 3.23 13.28
CA GLY A 72 -10.74 2.62 13.13
C GLY A 72 -10.66 1.10 12.90
N THR A 73 -11.81 0.49 12.59
CA THR A 73 -11.92 -0.95 12.32
C THR A 73 -12.44 -1.24 10.91
N GLY A 74 -12.01 -2.38 10.37
CA GLY A 74 -12.50 -2.93 9.13
C GLY A 74 -13.69 -3.84 9.38
N THR A 75 -14.13 -4.55 8.34
CA THR A 75 -15.22 -5.52 8.45
C THR A 75 -14.74 -6.96 8.50
N GLY A 76 -13.48 -7.23 8.14
CA GLY A 76 -12.95 -8.59 7.97
C GLY A 76 -13.55 -9.37 6.80
N THR A 77 -14.38 -8.72 5.98
CA THR A 77 -15.04 -9.32 4.82
C THR A 77 -14.65 -8.58 3.55
N GLY A 78 -14.71 -9.24 2.40
CA GLY A 78 -14.40 -8.59 1.13
C GLY A 78 -15.24 -7.33 0.93
N LEU A 79 -14.58 -6.17 0.82
CA LEU A 79 -15.29 -4.89 0.71
C LEU A 79 -16.07 -4.78 -0.60
N GLY A 80 -15.80 -5.61 -1.61
CA GLY A 80 -16.56 -5.65 -2.87
C GLY A 80 -16.50 -4.36 -3.71
N ASN A 81 -15.69 -3.38 -3.30
CA ASN A 81 -15.71 -2.00 -3.76
C ASN A 81 -14.29 -1.50 -4.07
N GLN A 82 -14.16 -0.52 -4.97
CA GLN A 82 -12.88 0.11 -5.30
C GLN A 82 -12.81 1.53 -4.75
N GLY A 83 -11.65 1.91 -4.22
CA GLY A 83 -11.38 3.28 -3.77
C GLY A 83 -11.61 3.54 -2.29
N GLY A 84 -11.54 2.51 -1.43
CA GLY A 84 -11.48 2.68 0.03
C GLY A 84 -10.22 3.41 0.51
N LEU A 85 -9.27 3.69 -0.39
CA LEU A 85 -8.07 4.45 -0.14
C LEU A 85 -7.82 5.39 -1.32
N VAL A 86 -7.45 6.64 -1.03
CA VAL A 86 -7.10 7.65 -2.05
C VAL A 86 -5.90 8.48 -1.60
N LEU A 87 -4.93 8.65 -2.50
CA LEU A 87 -3.76 9.50 -2.31
C LEU A 87 -3.97 10.81 -3.08
N ASP A 88 -3.91 11.94 -2.38
CA ASP A 88 -3.82 13.27 -2.98
C ASP A 88 -2.54 13.96 -2.50
N ARG A 89 -1.58 14.12 -3.43
CA ARG A 89 -0.24 14.66 -3.16
C ARG A 89 0.50 13.89 -2.04
N ARG A 90 0.52 14.43 -0.82
CA ARG A 90 1.18 13.85 0.37
C ARG A 90 0.17 13.50 1.47
N LEU A 91 -1.12 13.51 1.15
CA LEU A 91 -2.18 13.09 2.06
C LEU A 91 -2.79 11.79 1.55
N LEU A 92 -2.90 10.81 2.43
CA LEU A 92 -3.56 9.55 2.17
C LEU A 92 -4.82 9.48 3.01
N PHE A 93 -5.94 9.09 2.40
CA PHE A 93 -7.21 8.93 3.10
C PHE A 93 -7.67 7.49 3.02
N ALA A 94 -8.23 6.97 4.12
CA ALA A 94 -8.65 5.59 4.27
C ALA A 94 -10.07 5.51 4.85
N VAL A 95 -10.83 4.51 4.42
CA VAL A 95 -12.13 4.15 5.04
C VAL A 95 -11.96 3.10 6.12
N ASN A 96 -12.76 3.20 7.18
CA ASN A 96 -12.85 2.23 8.26
C ASN A 96 -14.29 1.71 8.38
N PRO A 97 -14.68 0.77 7.50
CA PRO A 97 -16.07 0.39 7.31
C PRO A 97 -16.71 -0.31 8.52
N GLY A 98 -15.92 -0.87 9.43
CA GLY A 98 -16.45 -1.48 10.67
C GLY A 98 -16.71 -0.49 11.80
N SER A 99 -16.17 0.72 11.69
CA SER A 99 -16.30 1.78 12.70
C SER A 99 -16.98 3.04 12.18
N ASP A 100 -17.52 2.99 10.96
CA ASP A 100 -18.21 4.11 10.31
C ASP A 100 -17.38 5.40 10.24
N SER A 101 -16.05 5.25 10.15
CA SER A 101 -15.09 6.36 10.19
C SER A 101 -14.19 6.41 8.97
N ILE A 102 -13.49 7.52 8.81
CA ILE A 102 -12.44 7.75 7.81
C ILE A 102 -11.19 8.29 8.50
N SER A 103 -10.03 8.03 7.94
CA SER A 103 -8.75 8.49 8.47
C SER A 103 -7.98 9.29 7.44
N SER A 104 -7.17 10.23 7.91
CA SER A 104 -6.22 10.98 7.08
C SER A 104 -4.80 10.78 7.59
N PHE A 105 -3.84 10.66 6.67
CA PHE A 105 -2.43 10.47 6.98
C PHE A 105 -1.57 11.44 6.19
N ARG A 106 -0.41 11.82 6.76
CA ARG A 106 0.68 12.43 6.01
C ARG A 106 1.64 11.36 5.52
N VAL A 107 2.03 11.47 4.26
CA VAL A 107 3.01 10.58 3.63
C VAL A 107 4.42 11.16 3.73
N HIS A 108 5.31 10.41 4.38
CA HIS A 108 6.74 10.71 4.56
C HIS A 108 7.59 9.62 3.89
N GLY A 109 7.60 9.61 2.55
CA GLY A 109 8.23 8.52 1.81
C GLY A 109 7.41 7.24 1.98
N GLN A 110 7.92 6.31 2.77
CA GLN A 110 7.25 5.05 3.10
C GLN A 110 6.57 5.06 4.46
N GLU A 111 6.85 6.06 5.29
CA GLU A 111 6.20 6.23 6.58
C GLU A 111 4.87 7.00 6.45
N LEU A 112 3.90 6.64 7.29
CA LEU A 112 2.64 7.36 7.42
C LEU A 112 2.48 7.91 8.85
N GLU A 113 2.13 9.19 8.93
CA GLU A 113 1.71 9.84 10.18
C GLU A 113 0.18 9.93 10.19
N LEU A 114 -0.50 9.26 11.13
CA LEU A 114 -1.95 9.43 11.31
C LEU A 114 -2.23 10.85 11.81
N LEU A 115 -3.04 11.59 11.06
CA LEU A 115 -3.37 12.98 11.36
C LEU A 115 -4.75 13.13 11.98
N ASP A 116 -5.70 12.33 11.51
CA ASP A 116 -7.10 12.45 11.92
C ASP A 116 -7.86 11.13 11.75
N THR A 117 -8.90 10.94 12.54
CA THR A 117 -9.88 9.87 12.40
C THR A 117 -11.25 10.41 12.81
N ASP A 118 -12.13 10.51 11.82
CA ASP A 118 -13.40 11.21 11.94
C ASP A 118 -14.55 10.31 11.51
N ALA A 119 -15.74 10.55 12.07
CA ALA A 119 -16.95 9.89 11.58
C ALA A 119 -17.14 10.17 10.08
N SER A 120 -17.56 9.17 9.31
CA SER A 120 -17.71 9.24 7.84
C SER A 120 -18.95 9.99 7.36
N GLY A 121 -19.84 10.37 8.30
CA GLY A 121 -21.12 11.01 8.00
C GLY A 121 -22.17 10.04 7.43
N GLY A 122 -21.98 8.74 7.61
CA GLY A 122 -22.90 7.67 7.27
C GLY A 122 -22.41 6.35 7.85
N ASP A 123 -22.92 5.24 7.33
CA ASP A 123 -22.57 3.90 7.77
C ASP A 123 -21.79 3.17 6.68
N GLN A 124 -20.82 2.36 7.08
CA GLN A 124 -19.99 1.51 6.22
C GLN A 124 -19.41 2.29 5.01
N PRO A 125 -18.48 3.24 5.24
CA PRO A 125 -17.77 3.93 4.16
C PRO A 125 -16.97 2.94 3.31
N ILE A 126 -17.13 3.03 1.99
CA ILE A 126 -16.52 2.07 1.06
C ILE A 126 -15.66 2.72 -0.02
N SER A 127 -15.79 4.04 -0.23
CA SER A 127 -15.05 4.73 -1.28
C SER A 127 -14.85 6.20 -0.94
N LEU A 128 -13.68 6.71 -1.34
CA LEU A 128 -13.25 8.08 -1.18
C LEU A 128 -12.85 8.67 -2.53
N THR A 129 -13.10 9.97 -2.70
CA THR A 129 -12.55 10.73 -3.82
C THR A 129 -12.23 12.15 -3.37
N VAL A 130 -11.15 12.72 -3.90
CA VAL A 130 -10.68 14.06 -3.57
C VAL A 130 -10.79 14.95 -4.79
N ASP A 131 -11.22 16.20 -4.59
CA ASP A 131 -11.20 17.25 -5.60
C ASP A 131 -11.01 18.62 -4.95
N ASP A 132 -10.01 19.36 -5.40
CA ASP A 132 -9.75 20.75 -4.99
C ASP A 132 -9.87 21.04 -3.48
N GLY A 133 -9.27 20.18 -2.64
CA GLY A 133 -9.29 20.33 -1.18
C GLY A 133 -10.58 19.84 -0.50
N LEU A 134 -11.46 19.19 -1.24
CA LEU A 134 -12.64 18.50 -0.73
C LEU A 134 -12.43 16.99 -0.78
N LEU A 135 -12.87 16.30 0.27
CA LEU A 135 -12.96 14.84 0.32
C LEU A 135 -14.43 14.46 0.32
N TYR A 136 -14.82 13.52 -0.55
CA TYR A 136 -16.14 12.93 -0.56
C TYR A 136 -16.07 11.47 -0.16
N VAL A 137 -16.99 11.07 0.70
CA VAL A 137 -17.13 9.72 1.22
C VAL A 137 -18.41 9.11 0.69
N LEU A 138 -18.32 7.93 0.10
CA LEU A 138 -19.47 7.11 -0.24
C LEU A 138 -19.69 6.09 0.89
N ASN A 139 -20.83 6.22 1.55
CA ASN A 139 -21.31 5.34 2.60
C ASN A 139 -22.33 4.37 2.01
N ALA A 140 -22.11 3.07 2.19
CA ALA A 140 -22.95 2.02 1.60
C ALA A 140 -23.89 1.33 2.59
N GLY A 141 -23.71 1.56 3.90
CA GLY A 141 -24.60 1.05 4.92
C GLY A 141 -25.99 1.69 4.87
N GLY A 142 -27.00 0.94 5.31
CA GLY A 142 -28.39 1.39 5.36
C GLY A 142 -28.93 1.86 4.00
N ALA A 143 -29.41 3.11 3.95
CA ALA A 143 -29.92 3.72 2.73
C ALA A 143 -28.81 4.22 1.77
N GLY A 144 -27.57 4.27 2.25
CA GLY A 144 -26.42 4.84 1.56
C GLY A 144 -26.48 6.36 1.39
N ASN A 145 -25.32 7.01 1.46
CA ASN A 145 -25.20 8.44 1.22
C ASN A 145 -23.82 8.81 0.66
N ILE A 146 -23.69 10.05 0.21
CA ILE A 146 -22.41 10.71 -0.01
C ILE A 146 -22.31 11.88 0.97
N THR A 147 -21.21 11.98 1.70
CA THR A 147 -20.91 13.11 2.61
C THR A 147 -19.58 13.77 2.22
N GLY A 148 -19.53 15.10 2.27
CA GLY A 148 -18.34 15.88 1.93
C GLY A 148 -17.62 16.47 3.15
N TYR A 149 -16.32 16.67 3.02
CA TYR A 149 -15.42 17.25 4.02
C TYR A 149 -14.53 18.28 3.35
N THR A 150 -14.17 19.34 4.07
CA THR A 150 -13.03 20.19 3.73
C THR A 150 -11.75 19.61 4.33
N ILE A 151 -10.67 19.62 3.55
CA ILE A 151 -9.35 19.17 3.98
C ILE A 151 -8.54 20.41 4.38
N SER A 152 -8.11 20.48 5.64
CA SER A 152 -7.22 21.55 6.09
C SER A 152 -5.82 21.40 5.47
N ARG A 153 -5.01 22.47 5.51
CA ARG A 153 -3.60 22.42 5.07
C ARG A 153 -2.75 21.36 5.78
N HIS A 154 -3.18 20.95 6.98
CA HIS A 154 -2.49 19.98 7.82
C HIS A 154 -3.08 18.57 7.70
N GLY A 155 -4.09 18.38 6.86
CA GLY A 155 -4.76 17.10 6.60
C GLY A 155 -5.97 16.82 7.50
N ALA A 156 -6.18 17.58 8.57
CA ALA A 156 -7.38 17.46 9.41
C ALA A 156 -8.66 17.69 8.62
N LEU A 157 -9.70 16.94 8.96
CA LEU A 157 -10.98 16.91 8.27
C LEU A 157 -12.00 17.78 8.99
N SER A 158 -12.94 18.31 8.23
CA SER A 158 -14.09 19.02 8.80
C SER A 158 -15.31 18.79 7.94
N PRO A 159 -16.44 18.32 8.50
CA PRO A 159 -17.65 18.07 7.74
C PRO A 159 -18.11 19.31 6.97
N LEU A 160 -18.39 19.16 5.68
CA LEU A 160 -18.95 20.22 4.86
C LEU A 160 -20.46 20.29 5.11
N ALA A 161 -20.91 21.29 5.85
CA ALA A 161 -22.30 21.45 6.24
C ALA A 161 -23.25 21.43 5.01
N GLY A 162 -24.32 20.64 5.10
CA GLY A 162 -25.32 20.52 4.04
C GLY A 162 -24.89 19.73 2.80
N SER A 163 -23.71 19.08 2.83
CA SER A 163 -23.18 18.28 1.71
C SER A 163 -23.72 16.86 1.62
N THR A 164 -24.29 16.31 2.71
CA THR A 164 -24.80 14.94 2.71
C THR A 164 -25.97 14.78 1.76
N ARG A 165 -25.88 13.81 0.85
CA ARG A 165 -26.93 13.48 -0.12
C ARG A 165 -27.23 11.99 -0.08
N PRO A 166 -28.51 11.58 0.04
CA PRO A 166 -28.86 10.17 -0.04
C PRO A 166 -28.58 9.63 -1.45
N LEU A 167 -28.34 8.33 -1.55
CA LEU A 167 -28.36 7.65 -2.83
C LEU A 167 -29.79 7.49 -3.35
N SER A 168 -29.94 6.94 -4.57
CA SER A 168 -31.24 6.76 -5.22
C SER A 168 -32.20 5.81 -4.50
N GLY A 169 -31.74 5.09 -3.47
CA GLY A 169 -32.54 4.21 -2.61
C GLY A 169 -31.67 3.33 -1.72
N ALA A 170 -32.28 2.57 -0.82
CA ALA A 170 -31.57 1.60 0.02
C ALA A 170 -31.08 0.39 -0.78
N GLY A 171 -29.93 -0.17 -0.41
CA GLY A 171 -29.39 -1.39 -1.00
C GLY A 171 -28.92 -1.25 -2.46
N VAL A 172 -28.59 -0.04 -2.92
CA VAL A 172 -28.16 0.23 -4.30
C VAL A 172 -26.77 -0.35 -4.67
N GLY A 173 -26.03 -0.89 -3.71
CA GLY A 173 -24.74 -1.55 -3.93
C GLY A 173 -23.73 -0.70 -4.74
N PRO A 174 -23.42 0.54 -4.29
CA PRO A 174 -22.61 1.44 -5.09
C PRO A 174 -21.15 0.98 -5.07
N ALA A 175 -20.48 0.95 -6.23
CA ALA A 175 -19.13 0.40 -6.33
C ALA A 175 -18.01 1.41 -5.98
N ARG A 176 -18.24 2.71 -6.23
CA ARG A 176 -17.29 3.81 -6.01
C ARG A 176 -17.92 5.20 -6.17
N CYS A 177 -17.28 6.22 -5.60
CA CYS A 177 -17.46 7.63 -5.99
C CYS A 177 -16.21 8.14 -6.73
N ARG A 178 -16.40 9.12 -7.63
CA ARG A 178 -15.31 9.76 -8.38
C ARG A 178 -15.64 11.23 -8.61
N SER A 179 -14.70 12.10 -8.33
CA SER A 179 -14.74 13.50 -8.74
C SER A 179 -14.19 13.69 -10.17
N ILE A 180 -14.65 14.74 -10.84
CA ILE A 180 -14.08 15.20 -12.10
C ILE A 180 -13.61 16.63 -11.83
N PRO A 181 -12.31 16.94 -11.98
CA PRO A 181 -11.82 18.29 -11.79
C PRO A 181 -12.54 19.27 -12.71
N ALA A 182 -12.84 20.47 -12.19
CA ALA A 182 -13.51 21.53 -12.96
C ALA A 182 -12.79 21.93 -14.26
N ALA A 183 -11.51 21.53 -14.43
CA ALA A 183 -10.72 21.72 -15.65
C ALA A 183 -11.14 20.81 -16.83
N ALA A 184 -12.07 19.88 -16.66
CA ALA A 184 -12.63 19.10 -17.77
C ALA A 184 -13.75 19.87 -18.50
N ARG A 185 -13.46 21.10 -18.96
CA ARG A 185 -14.24 21.71 -20.04
C ARG A 185 -13.59 21.27 -21.35
N TRP A 186 -14.06 20.16 -21.89
CA TRP A 186 -13.89 19.89 -23.30
C TRP A 186 -14.71 20.94 -24.07
N TRP A 187 -14.08 21.57 -25.05
CA TRP A 187 -14.66 22.52 -25.99
C TRP A 187 -15.92 21.95 -26.66
#